data_AF-A0A662G522-F1
#
_entry.id   AF-A0A662G522-F1
#
_cell.length_a   1.000
_cell.length_b   1.000
_cell.length_c   1.000
_cell.angle_alpha   90.00
_cell.angle_beta   90.00
_cell.angle_gamma   90.00
#
_symmetry.space_group_name_H-M   'P 1'
#
loop_
_entity.id
_entity.type
_entity.pdbx_description
1 polymer ?
#
loop_
_entity_poly.entity_id
_entity_poly.type
_entity_poly.pdbx_seq_one_letter_code
_entity_poly.pdbx_strand_id
1 'polypeptide(L)'
;DKEKIKSYKPPIGEPCLSCRYFKICGGRCLYTHMERLWGEDGMRAICEVSKFIIDSILERMSIIEKFLDEGMITEEQLIYPKYNNTIEIMP
;
A
#
# COMPACT_ATOMS: atom_id res chain seq x y z
N ASP A 1 0.35 -27.32 -2.10
CA ASP A 1 0.41 -27.31 -3.57
C ASP A 1 0.94 -25.95 -4.02
N LYS A 2 2.23 -25.86 -4.40
CA LYS A 2 2.92 -24.57 -4.64
C LYS A 2 2.34 -23.81 -5.84
N GLU A 3 1.76 -24.51 -6.80
CA GLU A 3 1.16 -23.91 -7.99
C GLU A 3 -0.18 -23.22 -7.67
N LYS A 4 -0.94 -23.76 -6.71
CA LYS A 4 -2.14 -23.07 -6.18
C LYS A 4 -1.80 -21.76 -5.47
N ILE A 5 -0.69 -21.71 -4.74
CA ILE A 5 -0.26 -20.47 -4.06
C ILE A 5 0.14 -19.41 -5.09
N LYS A 6 0.87 -19.80 -6.15
CA LYS A 6 1.29 -18.88 -7.21
C LYS A 6 0.12 -18.29 -8.01
N SER A 7 -0.98 -19.03 -8.12
CA SER A 7 -2.18 -18.61 -8.87
C SER A 7 -3.26 -17.97 -8.00
N TYR A 8 -3.04 -17.88 -6.68
CA TYR A 8 -3.99 -17.30 -5.75
C TYR A 8 -4.17 -15.81 -6.02
N LYS A 9 -5.42 -15.40 -6.26
CA LYS A 9 -5.81 -14.00 -6.28
C LYS A 9 -6.55 -13.69 -4.98
N PRO A 10 -6.09 -12.70 -4.20
CA PRO A 10 -6.82 -12.26 -3.02
C PRO A 10 -8.27 -11.91 -3.39
N PRO A 11 -9.26 -12.31 -2.57
CA PRO A 11 -10.66 -12.02 -2.82
C PRO A 11 -10.94 -10.54 -2.52
N ILE A 12 -10.57 -9.67 -3.45
CA ILE A 12 -10.86 -8.23 -3.37
C ILE A 12 -12.09 -7.90 -4.21
N GLY A 13 -13.05 -7.22 -3.60
CA GLY A 13 -14.26 -6.73 -4.24
C GLY A 13 -14.33 -5.21 -4.30
N GLU A 14 -15.52 -4.70 -4.63
CA GLU A 14 -15.80 -3.27 -4.53
C GLU A 14 -15.69 -2.77 -3.07
N PRO A 15 -15.27 -1.51 -2.86
CA PRO A 15 -14.99 -0.46 -3.85
C PRO A 15 -13.57 -0.51 -4.43
N CYS A 16 -12.75 -1.51 -4.08
CA CYS A 16 -11.33 -1.52 -4.43
C CYS A 16 -11.11 -1.73 -5.94
N LEU A 17 -11.90 -2.59 -6.59
CA LEU A 17 -11.76 -2.88 -8.03
C LEU A 17 -12.00 -1.66 -8.92
N SER A 18 -12.89 -0.74 -8.52
CA SER A 18 -13.14 0.53 -9.20
C SER A 18 -12.26 1.70 -8.72
N CYS A 19 -11.45 1.50 -7.68
CA CYS A 19 -10.68 2.56 -7.05
C CYS A 19 -9.39 2.90 -7.83
N ARG A 20 -9.21 4.18 -8.19
CA ARG A 20 -8.00 4.66 -8.89
C ARG A 20 -6.69 4.44 -8.11
N TYR A 21 -6.75 4.35 -6.78
CA TYR A 21 -5.59 4.14 -5.91
C TYR A 21 -5.17 2.68 -5.82
N PHE A 22 -6.01 1.75 -6.27
CA PHE A 22 -5.78 0.31 -6.12
C PHE A 22 -4.49 -0.17 -6.80
N LYS A 23 -4.11 0.46 -7.91
CA LYS A 23 -2.83 0.23 -8.59
C LYS A 23 -1.59 0.54 -7.74
N ILE A 24 -1.72 1.40 -6.72
CA ILE A 24 -0.65 1.75 -5.78
C ILE A 24 -0.83 1.00 -4.45
N CYS A 25 -2.02 1.06 -3.84
CA CYS A 25 -2.23 0.44 -2.52
C CYS A 25 -2.27 -1.10 -2.59
N GLY A 26 -2.69 -1.68 -3.71
CA GLY A 26 -2.68 -3.12 -3.97
C GLY A 26 -3.57 -3.96 -3.06
N GLY A 27 -4.46 -3.33 -2.26
CA GLY A 27 -5.30 -4.04 -1.32
C GLY A 27 -4.53 -4.70 -0.18
N ARG A 28 -3.41 -4.10 0.26
CA ARG A 28 -2.62 -4.54 1.41
C ARG A 28 -3.43 -4.62 2.72
N CYS A 29 -4.60 -3.99 2.75
CA CYS A 29 -5.62 -4.07 3.81
C CYS A 29 -6.52 -5.31 3.74
N LEU A 30 -6.09 -6.42 3.12
CA LEU A 30 -6.94 -7.56 2.79
C LEU A 30 -7.77 -8.07 3.99
N TYR A 31 -7.15 -8.16 5.17
CA TYR A 31 -7.84 -8.60 6.38
C TYR A 31 -8.99 -7.65 6.77
N THR A 32 -8.74 -6.34 6.80
CA THR A 32 -9.79 -5.33 7.03
C THR A 32 -10.89 -5.41 5.98
N HIS A 33 -10.53 -5.60 4.71
CA HIS A 33 -11.49 -5.69 3.61
C HIS A 33 -12.41 -6.91 3.75
N MET A 34 -11.89 -8.05 4.21
CA MET A 34 -12.63 -9.30 4.33
C MET A 34 -13.40 -9.41 5.64
N GLU A 35 -12.73 -9.18 6.77
CA GLU A 35 -13.27 -9.50 8.09
C GLU A 35 -14.14 -8.38 8.65
N ARG A 36 -13.90 -7.13 8.27
CA ARG A 36 -14.69 -5.96 8.70
C ARG A 36 -14.90 -5.89 10.22
N LEU A 37 -13.90 -6.30 11.03
CA LEU A 37 -14.03 -6.36 12.49
C LEU A 37 -14.41 -5.01 13.14
N TRP A 38 -14.05 -3.89 12.49
CA TRP A 38 -14.38 -2.52 12.92
C TRP A 38 -15.52 -1.91 12.11
N GLY A 39 -16.30 -2.75 11.44
CA GLY A 39 -17.38 -2.37 10.53
C GLY A 39 -16.89 -1.59 9.31
N GLU A 40 -17.86 -1.03 8.59
CA GLU A 40 -17.59 -0.21 7.41
C GLU A 40 -16.84 1.07 7.75
N ASP A 41 -17.01 1.61 8.96
CA ASP A 41 -16.38 2.85 9.39
C ASP A 41 -14.87 2.67 9.56
N GLY A 42 -14.45 1.57 10.20
CA GLY A 42 -13.04 1.22 10.31
C GLY A 42 -12.40 0.95 8.95
N MET A 43 -13.11 0.26 8.04
CA MET A 43 -12.62 0.09 6.67
C MET A 43 -12.45 1.42 5.94
N ARG A 44 -13.44 2.32 6.04
CA ARG A 44 -13.34 3.66 5.41
C ARG A 44 -12.19 4.46 6.00
N ALA A 45 -12.02 4.46 7.32
CA ALA A 45 -10.91 5.16 7.97
C ALA A 45 -9.55 4.69 7.45
N ILE A 46 -9.34 3.37 7.36
CA ILE A 46 -8.12 2.77 6.79
C ILE A 46 -7.94 3.18 5.33
N CYS A 47 -9.00 3.08 4.53
CA CYS A 47 -8.96 3.45 3.10
C CYS A 47 -8.57 4.92 2.89
N GLU A 48 -9.13 5.83 3.69
CA GLU A 48 -8.83 7.27 3.61
C GLU A 48 -7.40 7.58 4.05
N VAL A 49 -6.90 6.95 5.11
CA VAL A 49 -5.50 7.11 5.55
C VAL A 49 -4.53 6.64 4.46
N SER A 50 -4.76 5.47 3.85
CA SER A 50 -3.91 5.00 2.75
C SER A 50 -3.94 5.93 1.54
N LYS A 51 -5.11 6.47 1.15
CA LYS A 51 -5.20 7.47 0.07
C LYS A 51 -4.42 8.74 0.40
N PHE A 52 -4.57 9.25 1.62
CA PHE A 52 -3.88 10.43 2.10
C PHE A 52 -2.35 10.26 2.06
N ILE A 53 -1.84 9.10 2.48
CA ILE A 53 -0.40 8.79 2.42
C ILE A 53 0.08 8.75 0.98
N ILE A 54 -0.65 8.07 0.09
CA ILE A 54 -0.30 7.99 -1.33
C ILE A 54 -0.24 9.39 -1.94
N ASP A 55 -1.27 10.20 -1.76
CA ASP A 55 -1.31 11.56 -2.30
C ASP A 55 -0.17 12.43 -1.73
N SER A 56 0.09 12.34 -0.43
CA SER A 56 1.18 13.08 0.23
C SER A 56 2.56 12.77 -0.34
N ILE A 57 2.80 11.51 -0.73
CA ILE A 57 4.03 11.08 -1.39
C ILE A 57 4.06 11.56 -2.84
N LEU A 58 2.97 11.36 -3.59
CA LEU A 58 2.84 11.78 -4.99
C LEU A 58 3.08 13.28 -5.17
N GLU A 59 2.56 14.10 -4.27
CA GLU A 59 2.78 15.55 -4.24
C GLU A 59 4.26 15.94 -4.09
N ARG A 60 5.08 15.08 -3.51
CA ARG A 60 6.51 15.32 -3.23
C ARG A 60 7.44 14.57 -4.18
N MET A 61 6.91 13.83 -5.16
CA MET A 61 7.72 13.03 -6.08
C MET A 61 8.78 13.87 -6.81
N SER A 62 8.44 15.09 -7.24
CA SER A 62 9.40 15.98 -7.91
C SER A 62 10.59 16.36 -7.02
N ILE A 63 10.37 16.49 -5.70
CA ILE A 63 11.44 16.78 -4.73
C ILE A 63 12.30 15.53 -4.52
N ILE A 64 11.66 14.37 -4.41
CA ILE A 64 12.34 13.08 -4.25
C ILE A 64 13.23 12.79 -5.48
N GLU A 65 12.69 12.95 -6.68
CA GLU A 65 13.41 12.80 -7.95
C GLU A 65 14.61 13.75 -8.01
N LYS A 66 14.42 15.03 -7.67
CA LYS A 66 15.51 15.99 -7.60
C LYS A 66 16.63 15.55 -6.64
N PHE A 67 16.29 15.05 -5.45
CA PHE A 67 17.29 14.62 -4.48
C PHE A 67 18.03 13.35 -4.90
N LEU A 68 17.38 12.46 -5.67
CA LEU A 68 18.05 11.33 -6.31
C LEU A 68 19.04 11.83 -7.37
N ASP A 69 18.62 12.76 -8.24
CA ASP A 69 19.45 13.34 -9.30
C ASP A 69 20.67 14.09 -8.74
N GLU A 70 20.49 14.80 -7.61
CA GLU A 70 21.57 15.52 -6.91
C GLU A 70 22.45 14.60 -6.05
N GLY A 71 22.10 13.31 -5.92
CA GLY A 71 22.84 12.34 -5.09
C GLY A 71 22.74 12.61 -3.59
N MET A 72 21.74 13.40 -3.15
CA MET A 72 21.48 13.66 -1.72
C MET A 72 20.91 12.44 -1.00
N ILE A 73 20.20 11.58 -1.75
CA ILE A 73 19.68 10.29 -1.30
C ILE A 73 19.97 9.23 -2.37
N THR A 74 20.01 7.95 -1.97
CA THR A 74 20.11 6.81 -2.90
C THR A 74 18.78 6.05 -2.98
N GLU A 75 18.59 5.29 -4.06
CA GLU A 75 17.40 4.45 -4.23
C GLU A 75 17.25 3.43 -3.09
N GLU A 76 18.35 2.87 -2.59
CA GLU A 76 18.33 1.91 -1.48
C GLU A 76 17.73 2.49 -0.19
N GLN A 77 17.85 3.80 0.02
CA GLN A 77 17.25 4.49 1.17
C GLN A 77 15.72 4.63 1.04
N LEU A 78 15.18 4.51 -0.18
CA LEU A 78 13.73 4.55 -0.46
C LEU A 78 13.12 3.13 -0.48
N ILE A 79 13.94 2.09 -0.60
CA ILE A 79 13.50 0.70 -0.62
C ILE A 79 13.31 0.20 0.81
N TYR A 80 12.13 -0.39 1.07
CA TYR A 80 11.84 -1.00 2.36
C TYR A 80 12.87 -2.10 2.70
N PRO A 81 13.47 -2.11 3.91
CA PRO A 81 14.51 -3.08 4.27
C PRO A 81 14.06 -4.54 4.15
N LYS A 82 14.95 -5.40 3.63
CA LYS A 82 14.67 -6.83 3.40
C LYS A 82 14.40 -7.62 4.68
N TYR A 83 15.01 -7.22 5.79
CA TYR A 83 14.94 -7.89 7.08
C TYR A 83 14.76 -6.88 8.20
N ASN A 84 13.59 -6.23 8.27
CA ASN A 84 13.04 -5.80 9.56
C ASN A 84 11.53 -5.52 9.53
N ASN A 85 10.92 -5.88 10.67
CA ASN A 85 9.58 -5.60 11.19
C ASN A 85 8.54 -6.71 11.02
N THR A 86 8.48 -7.52 12.08
CA THR A 86 7.45 -8.49 12.50
C THR A 86 6.10 -7.84 12.84
N ILE A 87 5.75 -6.75 12.18
CA ILE A 87 4.49 -6.03 12.40
C ILE A 87 3.84 -5.93 11.03
N GLU A 88 2.58 -6.33 10.94
CA GLU A 88 1.74 -6.09 9.77
C GLU A 88 1.55 -4.58 9.61
N ILE A 89 2.56 -3.90 9.06
CA ILE A 89 2.46 -2.48 8.74
C ILE A 89 1.64 -2.39 7.47
N MET A 90 0.44 -1.87 7.61
CA MET A 90 -0.37 -1.43 6.48
C MET A 90 0.03 -0.01 6.07
N PRO A 91 0.68 0.19 4.90
CA PRO A 91 0.69 1.48 4.22
C PRO A 91 -0.64 1.73 3.49
#